data_AF-A0A933ZZC9-F1
#
_entry.id   AF-A0A933ZZC9-F1
#
_cell.length_a   1.000
_cell.length_b   1.000
_cell.length_c   1.000
_cell.angle_alpha   90.00
_cell.angle_beta   90.00
_cell.angle_gamma   90.00
#
_symmetry.space_group_name_H-M   'P 1'
#
loop_
_entity.id
_entity.type
_entity.pdbx_description
1 polymer ?
#
loop_
_entity_poly.entity_id
_entity_poly.type
_entity_poly.pdbx_seq_one_letter_code
_entity_poly.pdbx_strand_id
1 'polypeptide(L)'
;MRLERVSRALVALLLLAGCPKDGADAPSITALDRATHEPKLPIAEGAHATADCNDCHGAFDTFTRFDCLQCHGQAKTDAIHGGNAGYAWDSGACLSCHPQGKAESGPHTAFPIGEGTRHVDRTCSRCHIGATRQEFSCLECHAQPKTDADHSGMPGYAYDSPQCYACHPTGEAAEHNRFPIGAGTSHVDRTCTGCHTTGSLQGFSCLSCHPQAQADPEHASVPGYAWESRKCYECHPTGEAAVDHQKYFPIGQGDDHAGLACSDCHTVPGQRPIVTCNVCHAHPAASMAAPHAGVGGFDSASELCMRCHADSQVDRVAAHLPFRIGNGTGHTRTSCLACHPQRRADKAWAADFARARVDCLSCHRRVEMDDQHQGMPTYQYQSLTCITGGCHADGSKPGD
;
A
#
# COMPACT_ATOMS: atom_id res chain seq x y z
N MET A 1 48.50 72.95 17.45
CA MET A 1 49.91 73.07 17.02
C MET A 1 50.15 72.11 15.88
N ARG A 2 50.58 72.64 14.72
CA ARG A 2 51.12 71.88 13.59
C ARG A 2 52.53 71.37 13.92
N LEU A 3 53.00 70.46 13.04
CA LEU A 3 54.35 69.95 12.74
C LEU A 3 54.46 68.44 13.02
N GLU A 4 55.01 67.57 12.18
CA GLU A 4 55.52 67.65 10.80
C GLU A 4 55.79 66.20 10.32
N ARG A 5 55.84 65.99 8.99
CA ARG A 5 56.12 64.70 8.33
C ARG A 5 57.56 64.24 8.55
N VAL A 6 57.80 62.93 8.75
CA VAL A 6 58.95 62.24 8.12
C VAL A 6 58.57 60.79 7.77
N SER A 7 58.68 60.51 6.47
CA SER A 7 58.52 59.20 5.82
C SER A 7 59.75 58.32 6.10
N ARG A 8 59.54 57.05 6.52
CA ARG A 8 60.53 55.98 6.37
C ARG A 8 59.82 54.70 5.93
N ALA A 9 60.24 54.21 4.77
CA ALA A 9 59.75 53.00 4.12
C ALA A 9 59.91 51.78 5.05
N LEU A 10 58.81 51.07 5.31
CA LEU A 10 58.86 49.71 5.84
C LEU A 10 58.88 48.75 4.65
N VAL A 11 59.98 48.02 4.53
CA VAL A 11 60.10 46.83 3.69
C VAL A 11 59.14 45.78 4.24
N ALA A 12 58.11 45.43 3.48
CA ALA A 12 57.24 44.31 3.80
C ALA A 12 57.99 43.00 3.53
N LEU A 13 58.53 42.40 4.61
CA LEU A 13 59.01 41.03 4.58
C LEU A 13 57.78 40.11 4.56
N LEU A 14 57.36 39.70 3.36
CA LEU A 14 56.40 38.61 3.17
C LEU A 14 57.05 37.30 3.64
N LEU A 15 56.87 36.96 4.91
CA LEU A 15 56.99 35.60 5.40
C LEU A 15 55.82 34.80 4.81
N LEU A 16 56.04 34.20 3.64
CA LEU A 16 55.27 33.07 3.18
C LEU A 16 55.56 31.90 4.15
N ALA A 17 54.76 31.81 5.22
CA ALA A 17 54.61 30.55 5.93
C ALA A 17 53.91 29.59 4.94
N GLY A 18 54.70 28.77 4.25
CA GLY A 18 54.16 27.65 3.49
C GLY A 18 53.40 26.74 4.44
N CYS A 19 52.12 26.48 4.16
CA CYS A 19 51.44 25.34 4.77
C CYS A 19 52.30 24.09 4.54
N PRO A 20 52.57 23.27 5.57
CA PRO A 20 53.00 21.91 5.30
C PRO A 20 51.94 21.24 4.43
N LYS A 21 52.39 20.58 3.36
CA LYS A 21 51.53 19.68 2.59
C LYS A 21 51.26 18.49 3.50
N ASP A 22 50.10 18.48 4.13
CA ASP A 22 49.74 17.47 5.11
C ASP A 22 49.66 16.09 4.43
N GLY A 23 50.67 15.25 4.64
CA GLY A 23 50.64 13.84 4.27
C GLY A 23 49.81 13.05 5.27
N ALA A 24 49.09 12.03 4.81
CA ALA A 24 48.28 11.18 5.68
C ALA A 24 49.15 10.14 6.38
N ASP A 25 49.00 9.97 7.70
CA ASP A 25 49.69 8.92 8.45
C ASP A 25 48.98 7.56 8.28
N ALA A 26 49.68 6.53 7.81
CA ALA A 26 49.24 5.13 7.78
C ALA A 26 50.15 4.24 8.66
N PRO A 27 49.91 4.16 9.98
CA PRO A 27 50.76 3.41 10.91
C PRO A 27 50.83 1.90 10.63
N SER A 28 49.90 1.38 9.82
CA SER A 28 49.78 -0.04 9.53
C SER A 28 50.46 -0.48 8.23
N ILE A 29 51.07 0.44 7.47
CA ILE A 29 51.81 0.14 6.23
C ILE A 29 53.27 0.51 6.43
N THR A 30 54.01 -0.35 7.12
CA THR A 30 55.49 -0.31 7.13
C THR A 30 56.00 -1.42 6.21
N ALA A 31 55.63 -1.36 4.94
CA ALA A 31 56.20 -2.25 3.94
C ALA A 31 57.61 -1.73 3.60
N LEU A 32 58.63 -2.57 3.76
CA LEU A 32 60.03 -2.20 3.56
C LEU A 32 60.47 -2.35 2.09
N ASP A 33 59.67 -3.06 1.29
CA ASP A 33 59.91 -3.32 -0.12
C ASP A 33 58.59 -3.52 -0.90
N ARG A 34 58.69 -3.65 -2.22
CA ARG A 34 57.54 -3.83 -3.11
C ARG A 34 56.77 -5.13 -2.87
N ALA A 35 57.43 -6.20 -2.41
CA ALA A 35 56.80 -7.49 -2.15
C ALA A 35 55.95 -7.46 -0.86
N THR A 36 56.43 -6.75 0.16
CA THR A 36 55.71 -6.55 1.43
C THR A 36 54.55 -5.56 1.32
N HIS A 37 54.48 -4.79 0.22
CA HIS A 37 53.34 -3.92 -0.11
C HIS A 37 52.10 -4.71 -0.57
N GLU A 38 52.30 -5.88 -1.16
CA GLU A 38 51.30 -6.66 -1.90
C GLU A 38 50.00 -7.00 -1.14
N PRO A 39 50.01 -7.33 0.17
CA PRO A 39 48.79 -7.66 0.91
C PRO A 39 47.85 -6.46 1.16
N LYS A 40 48.36 -5.23 1.03
CA LYS A 40 47.59 -4.01 1.35
C LYS A 40 47.47 -3.08 0.16
N LEU A 41 48.57 -2.81 -0.53
CA LEU A 41 48.65 -1.91 -1.67
C LEU A 41 49.54 -2.56 -2.75
N PRO A 42 48.98 -3.39 -3.64
CA PRO A 42 49.75 -4.10 -4.66
C PRO A 42 50.32 -3.14 -5.72
N ILE A 43 51.60 -2.81 -5.57
CA ILE A 43 52.37 -1.91 -6.46
C ILE A 43 53.45 -2.67 -7.27
N ALA A 44 53.54 -3.99 -7.13
CA ALA A 44 54.46 -4.80 -7.93
C ALA A 44 53.99 -4.93 -9.40
N GLU A 45 52.68 -4.79 -9.63
CA GLU A 45 52.02 -4.92 -10.92
C GLU A 45 50.95 -3.83 -11.11
N GLY A 46 50.51 -3.60 -12.35
CA GLY A 46 49.47 -2.61 -12.67
C GLY A 46 49.97 -1.17 -12.82
N ALA A 47 49.08 -0.19 -12.66
CA ALA A 47 49.35 1.23 -12.99
C ALA A 47 50.44 1.88 -12.12
N HIS A 48 50.68 1.36 -10.92
CA HIS A 48 51.74 1.83 -10.01
C HIS A 48 53.04 1.01 -10.12
N ALA A 49 53.11 0.01 -11.01
CA ALA A 49 54.27 -0.88 -11.13
C ALA A 49 55.58 -0.16 -11.45
N THR A 50 55.50 0.99 -12.12
CA THR A 50 56.68 1.79 -12.50
C THR A 50 56.93 2.98 -11.58
N ALA A 51 56.07 3.22 -10.57
CA ALA A 51 56.25 4.33 -9.64
C ALA A 51 57.44 4.06 -8.72
N ASP A 52 58.27 5.07 -8.49
CA ASP A 52 59.32 5.03 -7.47
C ASP A 52 58.72 5.22 -6.08
N CYS A 53 59.38 4.69 -5.04
CA CYS A 53 58.85 4.76 -3.66
C CYS A 53 58.55 6.22 -3.24
N ASN A 54 59.41 7.15 -3.68
CA ASN A 54 59.28 8.58 -3.36
C ASN A 54 58.21 9.29 -4.19
N ASP A 55 57.66 8.67 -5.25
CA ASP A 55 56.54 9.25 -5.99
C ASP A 55 55.28 9.30 -5.12
N CYS A 56 55.15 8.34 -4.19
CA CYS A 56 54.06 8.29 -3.21
C CYS A 56 54.49 8.81 -1.84
N HIS A 57 55.68 8.44 -1.35
CA HIS A 57 56.16 8.77 0.00
C HIS A 57 56.93 10.10 0.09
N GLY A 58 57.15 10.78 -1.03
CA GLY A 58 57.77 12.10 -1.08
C GLY A 58 59.08 12.23 -0.29
N ALA A 59 59.31 13.41 0.27
CA ALA A 59 60.41 13.69 1.19
C ALA A 59 59.93 13.76 2.65
N PHE A 60 58.96 12.91 3.01
CA PHE A 60 58.47 12.86 4.38
C PHE A 60 59.53 12.28 5.33
N ASP A 61 59.38 12.57 6.61
CA ASP A 61 60.24 12.11 7.70
C ASP A 61 60.07 10.62 8.02
N THR A 62 59.01 10.00 7.51
CA THR A 62 58.70 8.57 7.70
C THR A 62 58.03 7.97 6.46
N PHE A 63 58.19 6.66 6.24
CA PHE A 63 57.49 5.90 5.20
C PHE A 63 56.02 5.61 5.53
N THR A 64 55.53 6.05 6.69
CA THR A 64 54.09 5.95 7.02
C THR A 64 53.27 7.05 6.37
N ARG A 65 53.91 8.10 5.83
CA ARG A 65 53.25 9.21 5.12
C ARG A 65 53.27 9.00 3.62
N PHE A 66 52.18 9.39 2.95
CA PHE A 66 52.05 9.25 1.51
C PHE A 66 51.14 10.34 0.91
N ASP A 67 51.27 10.56 -0.39
CA ASP A 67 50.46 11.49 -1.18
C ASP A 67 50.09 10.89 -2.55
N CYS A 68 48.80 10.63 -2.77
CA CYS A 68 48.25 10.18 -4.05
C CYS A 68 48.01 11.35 -5.02
N LEU A 69 47.86 12.56 -4.49
CA LEU A 69 47.27 13.71 -5.18
C LEU A 69 48.23 14.34 -6.19
N GLN A 70 49.54 14.05 -6.10
CA GLN A 70 50.53 14.48 -7.08
C GLN A 70 50.27 13.88 -8.48
N CYS A 71 49.83 12.61 -8.52
CA CYS A 71 49.50 11.92 -9.77
C CYS A 71 47.99 11.97 -10.05
N HIS A 72 47.16 11.89 -9.01
CA HIS A 72 45.69 11.92 -9.12
C HIS A 72 45.12 13.33 -8.98
N GLY A 73 45.29 14.12 -10.04
CA GLY A 73 44.88 15.53 -10.08
C GLY A 73 43.38 15.76 -9.84
N GLN A 74 43.07 16.78 -9.03
CA GLN A 74 41.74 17.09 -8.51
C GLN A 74 40.63 17.11 -9.57
N ALA A 75 40.82 17.83 -10.67
CA ALA A 75 39.76 17.98 -11.68
C ALA A 75 39.28 16.65 -12.29
N LYS A 76 40.20 15.69 -12.51
CA LYS A 76 39.83 14.36 -13.02
C LYS A 76 39.20 13.52 -11.91
N THR A 77 39.74 13.61 -10.71
CA THR A 77 39.25 12.85 -9.55
C THR A 77 37.84 13.30 -9.16
N ASP A 78 37.56 14.61 -9.10
CA ASP A 78 36.25 15.18 -8.83
C ASP A 78 35.21 14.74 -9.87
N ALA A 79 35.57 14.73 -11.15
CA ALA A 79 34.68 14.32 -12.23
C ALA A 79 34.26 12.84 -12.13
N ILE A 80 35.14 11.98 -11.61
CA ILE A 80 34.88 10.55 -11.42
C ILE A 80 34.11 10.29 -10.12
N HIS A 81 34.38 11.05 -9.06
CA HIS A 81 33.78 10.85 -7.73
C HIS A 81 32.56 11.73 -7.45
N GLY A 82 32.13 12.55 -8.42
CA GLY A 82 30.97 13.42 -8.28
C GLY A 82 29.72 12.66 -7.82
N GLY A 83 29.11 13.13 -6.74
CA GLY A 83 27.91 12.53 -6.15
C GLY A 83 28.16 11.41 -5.13
N ASN A 84 29.41 10.96 -4.93
CA ASN A 84 29.73 10.05 -3.83
C ASN A 84 29.85 10.83 -2.52
N ALA A 85 28.93 10.60 -1.58
CA ALA A 85 29.05 11.19 -0.24
C ALA A 85 30.30 10.64 0.48
N GLY A 86 30.98 11.50 1.23
CA GLY A 86 32.23 11.15 1.89
C GLY A 86 33.47 11.17 0.98
N TYR A 87 33.33 11.52 -0.30
CA TYR A 87 34.47 11.88 -1.14
C TYR A 87 35.16 13.13 -0.58
N ALA A 88 36.46 13.01 -0.32
CA ALA A 88 37.35 14.13 -0.07
C ALA A 88 38.59 13.95 -0.93
N TRP A 89 39.07 15.03 -1.54
CA TRP A 89 40.34 15.04 -2.28
C TRP A 89 41.52 15.06 -1.29
N ASP A 90 41.67 13.94 -0.58
CA ASP A 90 42.65 13.69 0.48
C ASP A 90 43.19 12.26 0.35
N SER A 91 44.51 12.08 0.49
CA SER A 91 45.16 10.77 0.28
C SER A 91 44.70 9.69 1.27
N GLY A 92 44.44 10.07 2.52
CA GLY A 92 43.89 9.16 3.53
C GLY A 92 42.45 8.75 3.19
N ALA A 93 41.64 9.71 2.76
CA ALA A 93 40.27 9.45 2.29
C ALA A 93 40.26 8.54 1.05
N CYS A 94 41.17 8.73 0.10
CA CYS A 94 41.35 7.84 -1.05
C CYS A 94 41.60 6.40 -0.60
N LEU A 95 42.56 6.16 0.29
CA LEU A 95 42.88 4.81 0.79
C LEU A 95 41.73 4.22 1.62
N SER A 96 40.95 5.06 2.30
CA SER A 96 39.76 4.64 3.04
C SER A 96 38.66 4.06 2.15
N CYS A 97 38.66 4.37 0.85
CA CYS A 97 37.73 3.87 -0.17
C CYS A 97 38.39 2.87 -1.13
N HIS A 98 39.67 3.08 -1.47
CA HIS A 98 40.49 2.23 -2.31
C HIS A 98 41.63 1.58 -1.49
N PRO A 99 41.34 0.57 -0.65
CA PRO A 99 42.32 0.05 0.30
C PRO A 99 43.52 -0.58 -0.42
N GLN A 100 43.32 -1.06 -1.65
CA GLN A 100 44.35 -1.59 -2.54
C GLN A 100 44.89 -0.57 -3.56
N GLY A 101 44.52 0.70 -3.47
CA GLY A 101 44.96 1.75 -4.39
C GLY A 101 44.51 1.54 -5.84
N LYS A 102 43.52 0.67 -6.05
CA LYS A 102 42.92 0.40 -7.37
C LYS A 102 41.54 1.03 -7.45
N ALA A 103 41.19 1.52 -8.63
CA ALA A 103 39.86 1.97 -8.97
C ALA A 103 38.95 0.74 -9.19
N GLU A 104 38.49 0.10 -8.11
CA GLU A 104 37.68 -1.14 -8.19
C GLU A 104 36.24 -0.99 -7.68
N SER A 105 35.75 0.21 -7.39
CA SER A 105 34.36 0.40 -6.98
C SER A 105 33.47 0.77 -8.17
N GLY A 106 32.52 -0.11 -8.51
CA GLY A 106 31.35 0.29 -9.31
C GLY A 106 30.54 1.36 -8.56
N PRO A 107 29.78 2.21 -9.27
CA PRO A 107 28.99 3.26 -8.63
C PRO A 107 27.88 2.65 -7.76
N HIS A 108 27.53 3.34 -6.67
CA HIS A 108 26.42 3.02 -5.75
C HIS A 108 25.04 3.28 -6.41
N THR A 109 24.78 2.68 -7.57
CA THR A 109 23.54 2.89 -8.35
C THR A 109 22.35 2.10 -7.81
N ALA A 110 22.60 0.91 -7.28
CA ALA A 110 21.57 0.08 -6.65
C ALA A 110 21.26 0.53 -5.21
N PHE A 111 22.31 0.91 -4.47
CA PHE A 111 22.25 1.38 -3.08
C PHE A 111 22.80 2.81 -2.98
N PRO A 112 21.98 3.85 -3.21
CA PRO A 112 22.46 5.23 -3.21
C PRO A 112 22.95 5.70 -1.83
N ILE A 113 24.18 6.24 -1.78
CA ILE A 113 24.78 6.80 -0.55
C ILE A 113 25.01 8.32 -0.64
N GLY A 114 24.59 8.96 -1.73
CA GLY A 114 24.81 10.38 -2.00
C GLY A 114 23.95 11.34 -1.15
N GLU A 115 24.07 12.64 -1.43
CA GLU A 115 23.18 13.64 -0.82
C GLU A 115 21.70 13.29 -1.01
N GLY A 116 20.91 13.47 0.04
CA GLY A 116 19.48 13.18 0.05
C GLY A 116 19.10 11.74 0.44
N THR A 117 20.06 10.85 0.69
CA THR A 117 19.79 9.48 1.18
C THR A 117 20.00 9.36 2.68
N ARG A 118 19.44 8.32 3.32
CA ARG A 118 19.65 8.06 4.75
C ARG A 118 21.07 7.59 5.10
N HIS A 119 21.86 7.21 4.09
CA HIS A 119 23.23 6.73 4.24
C HIS A 119 24.29 7.77 3.85
N VAL A 120 23.88 9.04 3.74
CA VAL A 120 24.78 10.17 3.51
C VAL A 120 25.86 10.25 4.60
N ASP A 121 27.04 10.72 4.21
CA ASP A 121 28.21 10.94 5.09
C ASP A 121 28.74 9.66 5.76
N ARG A 122 28.72 8.54 5.05
CA ARG A 122 29.37 7.30 5.48
C ARG A 122 30.63 7.05 4.66
N THR A 123 31.77 6.90 5.33
CA THR A 123 33.00 6.46 4.66
C THR A 123 32.82 5.03 4.17
N CYS A 124 33.48 4.66 3.07
CA CYS A 124 33.35 3.32 2.50
C CYS A 124 33.60 2.19 3.52
N SER A 125 34.54 2.41 4.45
CA SER A 125 34.88 1.50 5.55
C SER A 125 33.80 1.34 6.63
N ARG A 126 32.80 2.23 6.70
CA ARG A 126 31.67 2.10 7.63
C ARG A 126 30.68 1.02 7.20
N CYS A 127 30.64 0.71 5.91
CA CYS A 127 29.74 -0.29 5.36
C CYS A 127 30.51 -1.53 4.92
N HIS A 128 31.64 -1.35 4.22
CA HIS A 128 32.44 -2.46 3.72
C HIS A 128 33.55 -2.81 4.71
N ILE A 129 33.37 -3.93 5.39
CA ILE A 129 34.20 -4.37 6.53
C ILE A 129 35.32 -5.33 6.13
N GLY A 130 35.31 -5.86 4.90
CA GLY A 130 36.31 -6.81 4.42
C GLY A 130 37.43 -6.18 3.57
N ALA A 131 38.44 -7.00 3.28
CA ALA A 131 39.57 -6.62 2.42
C ALA A 131 39.16 -6.47 0.94
N THR A 132 38.12 -7.18 0.53
CA THR A 132 37.43 -7.00 -0.74
C THR A 132 36.12 -6.28 -0.46
N ARG A 133 35.78 -5.23 -1.21
CA ARG A 133 34.55 -4.42 -1.00
C ARG A 133 33.23 -5.21 -1.19
N GLN A 134 33.30 -6.53 -1.32
CA GLN A 134 32.16 -7.42 -1.41
C GLN A 134 31.57 -7.77 -0.03
N GLU A 135 32.38 -7.72 1.02
CA GLU A 135 31.92 -7.92 2.39
C GLU A 135 31.43 -6.60 2.97
N PHE A 136 30.16 -6.56 3.39
CA PHE A 136 29.52 -5.39 3.98
C PHE A 136 28.66 -5.75 5.19
N SER A 137 28.41 -4.75 6.05
CA SER A 137 27.57 -4.89 7.22
C SER A 137 26.60 -3.73 7.37
N CYS A 138 25.31 -4.03 7.52
CA CYS A 138 24.27 -3.08 7.95
C CYS A 138 24.18 -3.02 9.48
N LEU A 139 24.62 -4.11 10.15
CA LEU A 139 24.30 -4.43 11.53
C LEU A 139 25.11 -3.60 12.54
N GLU A 140 26.19 -2.94 12.09
CA GLU A 140 26.95 -2.00 12.93
C GLU A 140 26.13 -0.75 13.28
N CYS A 141 25.22 -0.33 12.40
CA CYS A 141 24.35 0.83 12.61
C CYS A 141 22.92 0.42 12.98
N HIS A 142 22.41 -0.66 12.38
CA HIS A 142 21.03 -1.12 12.58
C HIS A 142 20.94 -2.15 13.70
N ALA A 143 21.01 -1.70 14.95
CA ALA A 143 21.02 -2.59 16.12
C ALA A 143 19.81 -3.53 16.20
N GLN A 144 20.08 -4.79 16.51
CA GLN A 144 19.11 -5.89 16.52
C GLN A 144 17.80 -5.59 17.26
N PRO A 145 17.77 -5.03 18.49
CA PRO A 145 16.51 -4.84 19.20
C PRO A 145 15.53 -3.92 18.47
N LYS A 146 16.04 -2.89 17.78
CA LYS A 146 15.20 -1.97 17.00
C LYS A 146 14.78 -2.62 15.69
N THR A 147 15.74 -3.26 15.00
CA THR A 147 15.47 -3.94 13.74
C THR A 147 14.44 -5.06 13.91
N ASP A 148 14.54 -5.87 14.95
CA ASP A 148 13.56 -6.92 15.28
C ASP A 148 12.16 -6.35 15.53
N ALA A 149 12.06 -5.21 16.22
CA ALA A 149 10.78 -4.54 16.47
C ALA A 149 10.15 -4.00 15.18
N ASP A 150 10.94 -3.36 14.31
CA ASP A 150 10.49 -2.80 13.04
C ASP A 150 10.11 -3.90 12.03
N HIS A 151 10.66 -5.12 12.17
CA HIS A 151 10.37 -6.30 11.33
C HIS A 151 9.50 -7.34 12.04
N SER A 152 8.82 -6.98 13.13
CA SER A 152 7.99 -7.90 13.89
C SER A 152 6.88 -8.49 13.02
N GLY A 153 6.86 -9.82 12.87
CA GLY A 153 5.89 -10.52 12.05
C GLY A 153 6.15 -10.42 10.54
N MET A 154 7.31 -9.90 10.13
CA MET A 154 7.76 -9.88 8.74
C MET A 154 8.26 -11.26 8.32
N PRO A 155 7.64 -11.89 7.32
CA PRO A 155 8.04 -13.21 6.85
C PRO A 155 9.46 -13.23 6.28
N GLY A 156 10.22 -14.28 6.59
CA GLY A 156 11.57 -14.47 6.06
C GLY A 156 12.58 -13.41 6.52
N TYR A 157 12.25 -12.58 7.52
CA TYR A 157 13.21 -11.71 8.17
C TYR A 157 14.30 -12.52 8.87
N ALA A 158 15.55 -12.21 8.57
CA ALA A 158 16.68 -12.53 9.43
C ALA A 158 17.58 -11.31 9.60
N TYR A 159 18.15 -11.20 10.79
CA TYR A 159 19.11 -10.17 11.14
C TYR A 159 20.49 -10.47 10.52
N ASP A 160 20.57 -10.31 9.19
CA ASP A 160 21.72 -10.65 8.34
C ASP A 160 21.86 -9.63 7.19
N SER A 161 23.07 -9.12 6.94
CA SER A 161 23.26 -7.99 6.01
C SER A 161 22.89 -8.31 4.55
N PRO A 162 23.29 -9.48 3.99
CA PRO A 162 22.78 -9.93 2.70
C PRO A 162 21.25 -10.01 2.61
N GLN A 163 20.57 -10.49 3.66
CA GLN A 163 19.10 -10.53 3.68
C GLN A 163 18.47 -9.13 3.77
N CYS A 164 19.02 -8.25 4.60
CA CYS A 164 18.59 -6.85 4.65
C CYS A 164 18.72 -6.19 3.28
N TYR A 165 19.85 -6.39 2.58
CA TYR A 165 20.07 -5.85 1.24
C TYR A 165 19.10 -6.41 0.19
N ALA A 166 18.75 -7.69 0.28
CA ALA A 166 17.80 -8.32 -0.63
C ALA A 166 16.40 -7.68 -0.57
N CYS A 167 15.96 -7.22 0.60
CA CYS A 167 14.67 -6.55 0.77
C CYS A 167 14.77 -5.01 0.74
N HIS A 168 15.95 -4.44 1.02
CA HIS A 168 16.24 -3.00 0.98
C HIS A 168 17.41 -2.69 0.03
N PRO A 169 17.29 -2.97 -1.28
CA PRO A 169 18.38 -2.80 -2.24
C PRO A 169 18.83 -1.33 -2.35
N THR A 170 17.93 -0.38 -2.06
CA THR A 170 18.23 1.06 -2.03
C THR A 170 18.61 1.59 -0.66
N GLY A 171 18.64 0.74 0.38
CA GLY A 171 18.85 1.14 1.77
C GLY A 171 17.65 1.82 2.43
N GLU A 172 16.52 1.92 1.71
CA GLU A 172 15.30 2.51 2.22
C GLU A 172 14.30 1.42 2.64
N ALA A 173 13.50 1.69 3.68
CA ALA A 173 12.45 0.78 4.12
C ALA A 173 11.43 0.55 2.99
N ALA A 174 11.16 -0.71 2.65
CA ALA A 174 10.11 -1.08 1.71
C ALA A 174 8.75 -0.95 2.41
N GLU A 175 7.79 -0.23 1.81
CA GLU A 175 6.45 -0.07 2.39
C GLU A 175 5.47 -1.14 1.88
N HIS A 176 4.98 -1.98 2.79
CA HIS A 176 3.89 -2.96 2.55
C HIS A 176 2.58 -2.55 3.26
N ASN A 177 2.39 -1.25 3.52
CA ASN A 177 1.19 -0.73 4.18
C ASN A 177 -0.09 -0.88 3.33
N ARG A 178 0.04 -0.80 2.00
CA ARG A 178 -1.09 -0.97 1.06
C ARG A 178 -1.40 -2.43 0.77
N PHE A 179 -0.36 -3.27 0.73
CA PHE A 179 -0.45 -4.72 0.55
C PHE A 179 0.20 -5.41 1.76
N PRO A 180 -0.55 -5.62 2.86
CA PRO A 180 0.01 -6.18 4.08
C PRO A 180 0.44 -7.64 3.90
N ILE A 181 1.68 -7.94 4.27
CA ILE A 181 2.27 -9.28 4.21
C ILE A 181 2.69 -9.82 5.59
N GLY A 182 2.31 -9.12 6.66
CA GLY A 182 2.63 -9.51 8.03
C GLY A 182 1.76 -10.64 8.55
N ALA A 183 1.96 -10.99 9.83
CA ALA A 183 1.17 -12.00 10.52
C ALA A 183 -0.36 -11.82 10.34
N GLY A 184 -1.04 -12.89 9.94
CA GLY A 184 -2.50 -12.92 9.77
C GLY A 184 -3.01 -12.63 8.36
N THR A 185 -2.12 -12.41 7.38
CA THR A 185 -2.51 -12.25 5.96
C THR A 185 -2.25 -13.51 5.15
N SER A 186 -2.91 -13.62 3.99
CA SER A 186 -2.74 -14.77 3.07
C SER A 186 -1.34 -14.87 2.46
N HIS A 187 -0.51 -13.84 2.60
CA HIS A 187 0.83 -13.73 2.01
C HIS A 187 1.96 -13.80 3.05
N VAL A 188 1.66 -14.18 4.28
CA VAL A 188 2.59 -14.26 5.43
C VAL A 188 3.74 -15.25 5.25
N ASP A 189 3.77 -16.10 4.23
CA ASP A 189 4.89 -17.04 4.02
C ASP A 189 5.71 -16.67 2.79
N ARG A 190 5.53 -15.45 2.24
CA ARG A 190 6.18 -15.02 1.00
C ARG A 190 7.46 -14.24 1.28
N THR A 191 8.46 -14.51 0.46
CA THR A 191 9.72 -13.77 0.46
C THR A 191 9.62 -12.55 -0.46
N CYS A 192 10.47 -11.56 -0.23
CA CYS A 192 10.60 -10.35 -1.06
C CYS A 192 10.72 -10.72 -2.56
N THR A 193 11.58 -11.68 -2.90
CA THR A 193 11.82 -12.15 -4.27
C THR A 193 10.70 -13.05 -4.81
N GLY A 194 9.89 -13.65 -3.95
CA GLY A 194 8.74 -14.46 -4.35
C GLY A 194 7.66 -13.61 -5.03
N CYS A 195 7.52 -12.35 -4.61
CA CYS A 195 6.59 -11.39 -5.22
C CYS A 195 7.32 -10.42 -6.17
N HIS A 196 8.47 -9.87 -5.80
CA HIS A 196 9.22 -8.89 -6.59
C HIS A 196 10.21 -9.53 -7.58
N THR A 197 9.66 -10.19 -8.60
CA THR A 197 10.44 -11.04 -9.53
C THR A 197 11.26 -10.28 -10.58
N THR A 198 11.09 -8.96 -10.69
CA THR A 198 11.68 -8.15 -11.78
C THR A 198 13.04 -7.52 -11.43
N GLY A 199 13.61 -7.84 -10.26
CA GLY A 199 14.84 -7.21 -9.77
C GLY A 199 14.65 -5.75 -9.31
N SER A 200 13.41 -5.26 -9.30
CA SER A 200 13.00 -3.97 -8.75
C SER A 200 11.83 -4.15 -7.80
N LEU A 201 11.83 -3.44 -6.67
CA LEU A 201 10.70 -3.40 -5.74
C LEU A 201 9.44 -2.76 -6.35
N GLN A 202 9.55 -2.10 -7.51
CA GLN A 202 8.40 -1.55 -8.23
C GLN A 202 7.67 -2.59 -9.10
N GLY A 203 8.35 -3.67 -9.49
CA GLY A 203 7.73 -4.73 -10.26
C GLY A 203 7.44 -5.94 -9.38
N PHE A 204 6.22 -6.44 -9.47
CA PHE A 204 5.74 -7.60 -8.72
C PHE A 204 4.91 -8.52 -9.62
N SER A 205 4.75 -9.78 -9.22
CA SER A 205 3.90 -10.74 -9.90
C SER A 205 3.03 -11.53 -8.91
N CYS A 206 1.72 -11.58 -9.20
CA CYS A 206 0.77 -12.46 -8.52
C CYS A 206 0.64 -13.82 -9.22
N LEU A 207 0.99 -13.85 -10.52
CA LEU A 207 0.60 -14.89 -11.47
C LEU A 207 1.35 -16.21 -11.28
N SER A 208 2.52 -16.17 -10.62
CA SER A 208 3.31 -17.35 -10.28
C SER A 208 2.65 -18.22 -9.19
N CYS A 209 1.81 -17.61 -8.34
CA CYS A 209 1.08 -18.30 -7.27
C CYS A 209 -0.43 -18.41 -7.52
N HIS A 210 -1.00 -17.47 -8.29
CA HIS A 210 -2.41 -17.45 -8.66
C HIS A 210 -2.59 -17.83 -10.14
N PRO A 211 -2.62 -19.14 -10.46
CA PRO A 211 -2.69 -19.60 -11.84
C PRO A 211 -4.03 -19.22 -12.47
N GLN A 212 -3.98 -18.88 -13.76
CA GLN A 212 -5.16 -18.44 -14.52
C GLN A 212 -6.34 -19.40 -14.41
N ALA A 213 -6.08 -20.71 -14.47
CA ALA A 213 -7.12 -21.74 -14.38
C ALA A 213 -7.93 -21.71 -13.06
N GLN A 214 -7.36 -21.17 -11.98
CA GLN A 214 -8.06 -20.99 -10.69
C GLN A 214 -8.68 -19.59 -10.58
N ALA A 215 -8.06 -18.58 -11.18
CA ALA A 215 -8.55 -17.20 -11.13
C ALA A 215 -9.77 -16.98 -12.05
N ASP A 216 -9.74 -17.50 -13.28
CA ASP A 216 -10.76 -17.24 -14.30
C ASP A 216 -12.19 -17.62 -13.85
N PRO A 217 -12.44 -18.79 -13.23
CA PRO A 217 -13.79 -19.13 -12.75
C PRO A 217 -14.33 -18.16 -11.71
N GLU A 218 -13.49 -17.73 -10.77
CA GLU A 218 -13.86 -16.80 -9.69
C GLU A 218 -14.11 -15.37 -10.21
N HIS A 219 -13.55 -15.02 -11.38
CA HIS A 219 -13.68 -13.70 -12.00
C HIS A 219 -14.57 -13.71 -13.25
N ALA A 220 -15.28 -14.81 -13.56
CA ALA A 220 -16.10 -14.95 -14.77
C ALA A 220 -17.17 -13.87 -14.92
N SER A 221 -17.60 -13.30 -13.79
CA SER A 221 -18.61 -12.25 -13.70
C SER A 221 -18.03 -10.84 -13.56
N VAL A 222 -16.70 -10.68 -13.52
CA VAL A 222 -16.05 -9.39 -13.27
C VAL A 222 -15.76 -8.69 -14.61
N PRO A 223 -16.45 -7.58 -14.93
CA PRO A 223 -16.21 -6.83 -16.17
C PRO A 223 -14.81 -6.23 -16.17
N GLY A 224 -14.09 -6.35 -17.28
CA GLY A 224 -12.73 -5.83 -17.39
C GLY A 224 -11.67 -6.63 -16.62
N TYR A 225 -12.01 -7.83 -16.13
CA TYR A 225 -11.03 -8.79 -15.65
C TYR A 225 -9.96 -9.05 -16.71
N ALA A 226 -8.70 -8.99 -16.30
CA ALA A 226 -7.56 -9.40 -17.08
C ALA A 226 -6.56 -10.08 -16.15
N TRP A 227 -6.01 -11.21 -16.59
CA TRP A 227 -5.02 -11.98 -15.84
C TRP A 227 -3.64 -11.31 -15.91
N GLU A 228 -3.52 -10.17 -15.23
CA GLU A 228 -2.33 -9.33 -15.17
C GLU A 228 -2.13 -8.82 -13.74
N SER A 229 -0.90 -8.88 -13.21
CA SER A 229 -0.65 -8.57 -11.79
C SER A 229 -1.07 -7.16 -11.36
N ARG A 230 -0.91 -6.16 -12.24
CA ARG A 230 -1.40 -4.80 -11.95
C ARG A 230 -2.92 -4.73 -11.87
N LYS A 231 -3.63 -5.48 -12.72
CA LYS A 231 -5.09 -5.58 -12.70
C LYS A 231 -5.60 -6.31 -11.47
N CYS A 232 -4.91 -7.38 -11.07
CA CYS A 232 -5.16 -8.03 -9.79
C CYS A 232 -4.98 -7.04 -8.63
N TYR A 233 -3.89 -6.28 -8.61
CA TYR A 233 -3.60 -5.31 -7.54
C TYR A 233 -4.58 -4.14 -7.47
N GLU A 234 -5.04 -3.62 -8.61
CA GLU A 234 -6.10 -2.59 -8.67
C GLU A 234 -7.36 -3.05 -7.93
N CYS A 235 -7.75 -4.31 -8.12
CA CYS A 235 -8.92 -4.90 -7.48
C CYS A 235 -8.65 -5.41 -6.06
N HIS A 236 -7.45 -5.94 -5.79
CA HIS A 236 -7.02 -6.55 -4.52
C HIS A 236 -5.81 -5.82 -3.93
N PRO A 237 -5.95 -4.54 -3.52
CA PRO A 237 -4.81 -3.76 -3.04
C PRO A 237 -4.17 -4.36 -1.79
N THR A 238 -4.95 -5.09 -0.97
CA THR A 238 -4.50 -5.77 0.25
C THR A 238 -4.09 -7.22 0.03
N GLY A 239 -4.22 -7.76 -1.19
CA GLY A 239 -3.90 -9.17 -1.49
C GLY A 239 -4.93 -10.19 -1.02
N GLU A 240 -6.03 -9.76 -0.42
CA GLU A 240 -7.11 -10.66 -0.01
C GLU A 240 -8.16 -10.79 -1.12
N ALA A 241 -8.78 -11.97 -1.23
CA ALA A 241 -9.84 -12.22 -2.20
C ALA A 241 -11.00 -11.22 -2.02
N ALA A 242 -11.60 -10.81 -3.13
CA ALA A 242 -12.66 -9.82 -3.15
C ALA A 242 -13.94 -10.35 -2.48
N VAL A 243 -14.76 -9.43 -2.00
CA VAL A 243 -16.06 -9.69 -1.39
C VAL A 243 -16.94 -10.46 -2.38
N ASP A 244 -17.48 -11.60 -1.93
CA ASP A 244 -18.43 -12.43 -2.69
C ASP A 244 -19.74 -11.65 -2.92
N HIS A 245 -19.87 -11.03 -4.08
CA HIS A 245 -21.04 -10.24 -4.43
C HIS A 245 -22.33 -11.08 -4.46
N GLN A 246 -22.29 -12.40 -4.73
CA GLN A 246 -23.49 -13.22 -4.67
C GLN A 246 -24.07 -13.27 -3.25
N LYS A 247 -23.19 -13.32 -2.25
CA LYS A 247 -23.58 -13.23 -0.84
C LYS A 247 -24.12 -11.86 -0.45
N TYR A 248 -23.59 -10.77 -1.01
CA TYR A 248 -23.92 -9.41 -0.56
C TYR A 248 -24.94 -8.69 -1.46
N PHE A 249 -24.61 -8.55 -2.75
CA PHE A 249 -25.44 -7.93 -3.78
C PHE A 249 -25.04 -8.47 -5.17
N PRO A 250 -25.89 -9.28 -5.84
CA PRO A 250 -25.57 -9.88 -7.14
C PRO A 250 -25.30 -8.84 -8.24
N ILE A 251 -24.20 -9.05 -8.98
CA ILE A 251 -23.78 -8.21 -10.13
C ILE A 251 -23.23 -9.09 -11.28
N GLY A 252 -23.56 -10.38 -11.27
CA GLY A 252 -23.05 -11.36 -12.22
C GLY A 252 -23.68 -11.24 -13.60
N GLN A 253 -23.17 -12.01 -14.56
CA GLN A 253 -23.76 -12.01 -15.90
C GLN A 253 -25.25 -12.38 -15.86
N GLY A 254 -26.08 -11.50 -16.42
CA GLY A 254 -27.55 -11.64 -16.41
C GLY A 254 -28.26 -10.81 -15.34
N ASP A 255 -27.54 -10.27 -14.36
CA ASP A 255 -28.08 -9.31 -13.38
C ASP A 255 -28.20 -7.91 -13.99
N ASP A 256 -29.12 -7.09 -13.45
CA ASP A 256 -29.36 -5.71 -13.93
C ASP A 256 -28.13 -4.79 -13.78
N HIS A 257 -27.20 -5.14 -12.88
CA HIS A 257 -25.97 -4.40 -12.62
C HIS A 257 -24.72 -5.06 -13.23
N ALA A 258 -24.91 -6.08 -14.09
CA ALA A 258 -23.82 -6.72 -14.80
C ALA A 258 -23.07 -5.71 -15.69
N GLY A 259 -21.74 -5.78 -15.71
CA GLY A 259 -20.94 -4.90 -16.58
C GLY A 259 -20.44 -3.61 -15.92
N LEU A 260 -20.92 -3.27 -14.72
CA LEU A 260 -20.48 -2.07 -14.01
C LEU A 260 -19.08 -2.22 -13.41
N ALA A 261 -18.33 -1.11 -13.38
CA ALA A 261 -17.06 -1.05 -12.68
C ALA A 261 -17.28 -0.93 -11.16
N CYS A 262 -16.32 -1.41 -10.36
CA CYS A 262 -16.43 -1.35 -8.90
C CYS A 262 -16.66 0.08 -8.38
N SER A 263 -16.02 1.07 -9.01
CA SER A 263 -16.13 2.49 -8.66
C SER A 263 -17.51 3.08 -8.94
N ASP A 264 -18.32 2.46 -9.80
CA ASP A 264 -19.65 2.95 -10.13
C ASP A 264 -20.59 2.81 -8.92
N CYS A 265 -20.35 1.80 -8.08
CA CYS A 265 -21.11 1.52 -6.86
C CYS A 265 -20.34 1.91 -5.58
N HIS A 266 -19.03 1.66 -5.54
CA HIS A 266 -18.14 1.91 -4.39
C HIS A 266 -17.40 3.24 -4.53
N THR A 267 -18.16 4.33 -4.44
CA THR A 267 -17.68 5.69 -4.71
C THR A 267 -16.77 6.26 -3.61
N VAL A 268 -16.71 5.64 -2.44
CA VAL A 268 -15.89 6.09 -1.30
C VAL A 268 -14.58 5.31 -1.24
N PRO A 269 -13.43 5.92 -1.56
CA PRO A 269 -12.14 5.24 -1.53
C PRO A 269 -11.82 4.69 -0.14
N GLY A 270 -11.36 3.43 -0.09
CA GLY A 270 -11.00 2.76 1.16
C GLY A 270 -12.17 2.28 2.03
N GLN A 271 -13.43 2.57 1.65
CA GLN A 271 -14.63 2.14 2.39
C GLN A 271 -15.54 1.28 1.51
N ARG A 272 -15.01 0.15 1.05
CA ARG A 272 -15.70 -0.79 0.14
C ARG A 272 -17.05 -1.32 0.66
N PRO A 273 -17.36 -1.40 1.96
CA PRO A 273 -18.72 -1.76 2.41
C PRO A 273 -19.78 -0.71 2.07
N ILE A 274 -19.40 0.53 1.75
CA ILE A 274 -20.33 1.59 1.37
C ILE A 274 -20.65 1.43 -0.13
N VAL A 275 -21.95 1.32 -0.42
CA VAL A 275 -22.49 1.24 -1.77
C VAL A 275 -23.40 2.44 -2.00
N THR A 276 -23.26 3.09 -3.15
CA THR A 276 -23.96 4.33 -3.48
C THR A 276 -24.83 4.15 -4.71
N CYS A 277 -26.12 3.87 -4.51
CA CYS A 277 -27.06 3.62 -5.61
C CYS A 277 -27.50 4.92 -6.30
N ASN A 278 -27.46 6.05 -5.58
CA ASN A 278 -28.06 7.31 -6.03
C ASN A 278 -27.31 8.00 -7.18
N VAL A 279 -26.10 7.53 -7.53
CA VAL A 279 -25.35 7.99 -8.71
C VAL A 279 -26.09 7.65 -10.00
N CYS A 280 -26.69 6.45 -10.06
CA CYS A 280 -27.48 5.99 -11.21
C CYS A 280 -28.99 6.10 -10.94
N HIS A 281 -29.43 5.75 -9.73
CA HIS A 281 -30.82 5.85 -9.29
C HIS A 281 -31.10 7.24 -8.69
N ALA A 282 -30.98 8.27 -9.54
CA ALA A 282 -31.12 9.66 -9.13
C ALA A 282 -32.54 9.99 -8.64
N HIS A 283 -32.64 10.92 -7.69
CA HIS A 283 -33.88 11.31 -7.00
C HIS A 283 -34.52 12.65 -7.45
N PRO A 284 -34.44 13.14 -8.71
CA PRO A 284 -35.56 13.95 -9.18
C PRO A 284 -36.83 13.09 -9.05
N ALA A 285 -37.94 13.70 -8.60
CA ALA A 285 -39.17 12.98 -8.25
C ALA A 285 -39.78 12.12 -9.39
N ALA A 286 -39.30 12.21 -10.62
CA ALA A 286 -39.82 11.45 -11.75
C ALA A 286 -39.13 10.07 -11.97
N SER A 287 -37.83 9.90 -11.68
CA SER A 287 -37.11 8.67 -12.06
C SER A 287 -37.32 7.53 -11.06
N MET A 288 -37.04 7.75 -9.78
CA MET A 288 -37.24 6.74 -8.73
C MET A 288 -38.51 6.95 -7.92
N ALA A 289 -39.03 8.17 -7.79
CA ALA A 289 -40.25 8.38 -7.03
C ALA A 289 -41.51 7.90 -7.77
N ALA A 290 -41.52 7.85 -9.11
CA ALA A 290 -42.66 7.32 -9.86
C ALA A 290 -42.84 5.79 -9.68
N PRO A 291 -41.80 4.95 -9.85
CA PRO A 291 -41.89 3.52 -9.49
C PRO A 291 -42.26 3.26 -8.03
N HIS A 292 -41.83 4.15 -7.11
CA HIS A 292 -42.09 4.03 -5.67
C HIS A 292 -43.32 4.80 -5.19
N ALA A 293 -44.12 5.40 -6.07
CA ALA A 293 -45.22 6.29 -5.68
C ALA A 293 -46.28 5.63 -4.77
N GLY A 294 -46.44 4.31 -4.89
CA GLY A 294 -47.33 3.50 -4.06
C GLY A 294 -46.71 2.93 -2.79
N VAL A 295 -45.40 3.12 -2.58
CA VAL A 295 -44.62 2.50 -1.51
C VAL A 295 -44.42 3.49 -0.36
N GLY A 296 -44.82 3.11 0.85
CA GLY A 296 -44.59 3.91 2.05
C GLY A 296 -43.15 3.83 2.57
N GLY A 297 -42.70 4.90 3.24
CA GLY A 297 -41.40 4.90 3.91
C GLY A 297 -40.20 4.80 2.96
N PHE A 298 -40.40 5.10 1.68
CA PHE A 298 -39.33 5.25 0.70
C PHE A 298 -38.47 6.49 1.04
N ASP A 299 -37.15 6.32 1.05
CA ASP A 299 -36.16 7.37 1.19
C ASP A 299 -35.01 7.18 0.18
N SER A 300 -34.14 8.18 0.09
CA SER A 300 -33.02 8.19 -0.86
C SER A 300 -31.71 7.58 -0.34
N ALA A 301 -31.72 6.98 0.85
CA ALA A 301 -30.54 6.36 1.44
C ALA A 301 -30.27 5.00 0.79
N SER A 302 -29.04 4.80 0.31
CA SER A 302 -28.65 3.56 -0.37
C SER A 302 -28.76 2.31 0.53
N GLU A 303 -28.65 2.48 1.84
CA GLU A 303 -28.88 1.39 2.81
C GLU A 303 -30.35 0.90 2.79
N LEU A 304 -31.32 1.81 2.61
CA LEU A 304 -32.72 1.41 2.49
C LEU A 304 -32.99 0.69 1.17
N CYS A 305 -32.33 1.10 0.07
CA CYS A 305 -32.42 0.38 -1.21
C CYS A 305 -32.03 -1.09 -1.03
N MET A 306 -30.89 -1.35 -0.38
CA MET A 306 -30.39 -2.70 -0.08
C MET A 306 -31.29 -3.49 0.87
N ARG A 307 -32.07 -2.80 1.69
CA ARG A 307 -33.03 -3.46 2.59
C ARG A 307 -34.19 -4.10 1.82
N CYS A 308 -34.57 -3.53 0.67
CA CYS A 308 -35.63 -4.05 -0.19
C CYS A 308 -35.07 -4.86 -1.38
N HIS A 309 -34.04 -4.36 -2.06
CA HIS A 309 -33.52 -4.90 -3.32
C HIS A 309 -32.22 -5.69 -3.16
N ALA A 310 -32.10 -6.49 -2.10
CA ALA A 310 -30.84 -7.13 -1.68
C ALA A 310 -30.22 -8.14 -2.67
N ASP A 311 -31.02 -8.66 -3.59
CA ASP A 311 -30.63 -9.59 -4.66
C ASP A 311 -30.61 -8.88 -6.03
N SER A 312 -30.47 -7.55 -6.05
CA SER A 312 -30.65 -6.72 -7.26
C SER A 312 -32.03 -6.87 -7.90
N GLN A 313 -33.01 -7.42 -7.18
CA GLN A 313 -34.35 -7.70 -7.68
C GLN A 313 -35.29 -6.51 -7.46
N VAL A 314 -36.30 -6.37 -8.31
CA VAL A 314 -37.38 -5.38 -8.13
C VAL A 314 -38.66 -6.10 -7.67
N ASP A 315 -38.90 -6.06 -6.37
CA ASP A 315 -40.13 -6.60 -5.78
C ASP A 315 -41.32 -5.69 -6.09
N ARG A 316 -42.33 -6.23 -6.80
CA ARG A 316 -43.50 -5.46 -7.25
C ARG A 316 -44.67 -5.64 -6.30
N VAL A 317 -45.38 -4.54 -6.03
CA VAL A 317 -46.63 -4.56 -5.24
C VAL A 317 -47.66 -5.54 -5.83
N ALA A 318 -47.71 -5.67 -7.15
CA ALA A 318 -48.58 -6.64 -7.85
C ALA A 318 -48.36 -8.11 -7.43
N ALA A 319 -47.19 -8.46 -6.88
CA ALA A 319 -46.92 -9.80 -6.37
C ALA A 319 -47.72 -10.16 -5.10
N HIS A 320 -48.41 -9.20 -4.47
CA HIS A 320 -49.17 -9.44 -3.24
C HIS A 320 -50.56 -10.04 -3.49
N LEU A 321 -51.02 -10.14 -4.74
CA LEU A 321 -52.31 -10.75 -5.05
C LEU A 321 -52.41 -12.19 -4.49
N PRO A 322 -53.53 -12.57 -3.85
CA PRO A 322 -54.82 -11.85 -3.84
C PRO A 322 -54.91 -10.68 -2.86
N PHE A 323 -53.99 -10.55 -1.89
CA PHE A 323 -53.96 -9.44 -0.94
C PHE A 323 -53.59 -8.12 -1.63
N ARG A 324 -54.51 -7.16 -1.66
CA ARG A 324 -54.36 -5.93 -2.43
C ARG A 324 -53.64 -4.86 -1.64
N ILE A 325 -52.47 -4.46 -2.14
CA ILE A 325 -51.71 -3.30 -1.68
C ILE A 325 -51.64 -2.31 -2.84
N GLY A 326 -51.80 -1.02 -2.57
CA GLY A 326 -51.70 0.03 -3.60
C GLY A 326 -52.94 0.89 -3.69
N ASN A 327 -52.93 1.83 -4.63
CA ASN A 327 -53.89 2.92 -4.71
C ASN A 327 -55.34 2.42 -4.71
N GLY A 328 -56.17 2.99 -3.83
CA GLY A 328 -57.56 2.58 -3.64
C GLY A 328 -57.77 1.53 -2.54
N THR A 329 -56.71 1.02 -1.90
CA THR A 329 -56.84 0.14 -0.73
C THR A 329 -56.45 0.85 0.58
N GLY A 330 -56.94 0.35 1.72
CA GLY A 330 -56.52 0.84 3.05
C GLY A 330 -55.03 0.64 3.36
N HIS A 331 -54.32 -0.13 2.54
CA HIS A 331 -52.88 -0.38 2.65
C HIS A 331 -52.04 0.48 1.69
N THR A 332 -52.65 1.47 1.02
CA THR A 332 -51.96 2.41 0.13
C THR A 332 -50.88 3.17 0.90
N ARG A 333 -49.65 3.27 0.35
CA ARG A 333 -48.52 3.99 0.96
C ARG A 333 -48.12 3.46 2.34
N THR A 334 -48.48 2.23 2.68
CA THR A 334 -47.87 1.52 3.81
C THR A 334 -46.46 1.08 3.43
N SER A 335 -45.51 1.18 4.36
CA SER A 335 -44.15 0.69 4.10
C SER A 335 -44.12 -0.82 4.04
N CYS A 336 -43.39 -1.38 3.08
CA CYS A 336 -43.17 -2.83 2.98
C CYS A 336 -42.64 -3.39 4.31
N LEU A 337 -41.79 -2.63 5.00
CA LEU A 337 -41.16 -3.01 6.27
C LEU A 337 -42.12 -3.02 7.47
N ALA A 338 -43.30 -2.39 7.37
CA ALA A 338 -44.34 -2.50 8.38
C ALA A 338 -44.97 -3.89 8.37
N CYS A 339 -45.13 -4.48 7.18
CA CYS A 339 -45.63 -5.83 7.00
C CYS A 339 -44.51 -6.88 7.02
N HIS A 340 -43.28 -6.51 6.63
CA HIS A 340 -42.11 -7.39 6.59
C HIS A 340 -41.00 -6.89 7.52
N PRO A 341 -41.22 -6.92 8.85
CA PRO A 341 -40.24 -6.40 9.81
C PRO A 341 -39.05 -7.33 10.03
N GLN A 342 -39.19 -8.61 9.66
CA GLN A 342 -38.15 -9.61 9.86
C GLN A 342 -37.00 -9.41 8.88
N ARG A 343 -35.79 -9.69 9.35
CA ARG A 343 -34.59 -9.70 8.53
C ARG A 343 -34.32 -11.12 8.06
N ARG A 344 -33.76 -11.23 6.86
CA ARG A 344 -33.30 -12.50 6.30
C ARG A 344 -32.17 -13.10 7.15
N ALA A 345 -32.18 -14.43 7.30
CA ALA A 345 -31.13 -15.13 8.04
C ALA A 345 -29.81 -15.19 7.25
N ASP A 346 -29.90 -15.31 5.93
CA ASP A 346 -28.76 -15.34 5.01
C ASP A 346 -28.20 -13.92 4.71
N LYS A 347 -29.08 -12.91 4.72
CA LYS A 347 -28.73 -11.50 4.49
C LYS A 347 -29.34 -10.60 5.56
N ALA A 348 -28.66 -10.45 6.69
CA ALA A 348 -29.19 -9.72 7.85
C ALA A 348 -29.56 -8.25 7.56
N TRP A 349 -29.00 -7.62 6.53
CA TRP A 349 -29.38 -6.25 6.10
C TRP A 349 -30.71 -6.20 5.32
N ALA A 350 -31.14 -7.31 4.73
CA ALA A 350 -32.31 -7.40 3.87
C ALA A 350 -33.58 -7.75 4.64
N ALA A 351 -34.72 -7.21 4.20
CA ALA A 351 -36.03 -7.62 4.68
C ALA A 351 -36.38 -9.04 4.17
N ASP A 352 -37.09 -9.80 4.99
CA ASP A 352 -37.62 -11.11 4.62
C ASP A 352 -39.05 -10.96 4.07
N PHE A 353 -39.16 -10.90 2.74
CA PHE A 353 -40.45 -10.84 2.06
C PHE A 353 -41.22 -12.16 2.05
N ALA A 354 -40.59 -13.29 2.37
CA ALA A 354 -41.28 -14.56 2.54
C ALA A 354 -42.00 -14.65 3.91
N ARG A 355 -41.61 -13.84 4.89
CA ARG A 355 -42.17 -13.83 6.24
C ARG A 355 -42.89 -12.52 6.55
N ALA A 356 -44.11 -12.40 6.03
CA ALA A 356 -45.01 -11.32 6.43
C ALA A 356 -45.45 -11.47 7.89
N ARG A 357 -45.48 -10.36 8.62
CA ARG A 357 -46.21 -10.22 9.88
C ARG A 357 -47.70 -10.13 9.55
N VAL A 358 -48.38 -11.28 9.60
CA VAL A 358 -49.84 -11.35 9.50
C VAL A 358 -50.44 -11.00 10.87
N ASP A 359 -50.21 -9.77 11.34
CA ASP A 359 -50.81 -9.25 12.56
C ASP A 359 -51.66 -8.00 12.29
N CYS A 360 -52.84 -8.24 11.74
CA CYS A 360 -53.84 -7.21 11.44
C CYS A 360 -54.22 -6.41 12.69
N LEU A 361 -54.23 -7.05 13.88
CA LEU A 361 -54.71 -6.45 15.13
C LEU A 361 -53.80 -5.32 15.63
N SER A 362 -52.53 -5.30 15.19
CA SER A 362 -51.61 -4.20 15.51
C SER A 362 -51.95 -2.88 14.81
N CYS A 363 -52.71 -2.94 13.71
CA CYS A 363 -53.14 -1.77 12.96
C CYS A 363 -54.65 -1.55 13.01
N HIS A 364 -55.45 -2.61 13.16
CA HIS A 364 -56.91 -2.59 13.22
C HIS A 364 -57.38 -2.82 14.65
N ARG A 365 -57.87 -1.76 15.31
CA ARG A 365 -58.22 -1.82 16.73
C ARG A 365 -59.50 -2.62 16.96
N ARG A 366 -59.53 -3.41 18.04
CA ARG A 366 -60.67 -4.24 18.42
C ARG A 366 -62.00 -3.48 18.42
N VAL A 367 -62.03 -2.30 19.05
CA VAL A 367 -63.25 -1.48 19.16
C VAL A 367 -63.85 -1.13 17.78
N GLU A 368 -63.00 -0.84 16.79
CA GLU A 368 -63.45 -0.50 15.43
C GLU A 368 -63.93 -1.74 14.68
N MET A 369 -63.33 -2.90 14.93
CA MET A 369 -63.71 -4.14 14.26
C MET A 369 -64.97 -4.76 14.88
N ASP A 370 -65.08 -4.78 16.20
CA ASP A 370 -66.24 -5.35 16.91
C ASP A 370 -67.54 -4.65 16.46
N ASP A 371 -67.52 -3.32 16.30
CA ASP A 371 -68.67 -2.54 15.82
C ASP A 371 -69.08 -2.88 14.38
N GLN A 372 -68.11 -3.14 13.49
CA GLN A 372 -68.37 -3.44 12.07
C GLN A 372 -68.78 -4.90 11.83
N HIS A 373 -68.51 -5.80 12.78
CA HIS A 373 -68.83 -7.23 12.69
C HIS A 373 -70.00 -7.64 13.60
N GLN A 374 -70.77 -6.67 14.13
CA GLN A 374 -71.95 -6.96 14.93
C GLN A 374 -72.94 -7.85 14.15
N GLY A 375 -73.32 -8.97 14.75
CA GLY A 375 -74.24 -9.93 14.14
C GLY A 375 -73.59 -10.96 13.20
N MET A 376 -72.26 -10.98 13.06
CA MET A 376 -71.55 -12.03 12.32
C MET A 376 -71.13 -13.18 13.25
N PRO A 377 -71.81 -14.34 13.23
CA PRO A 377 -71.55 -15.43 14.18
C PRO A 377 -70.21 -16.15 13.97
N THR A 378 -69.58 -16.00 12.80
CA THR A 378 -68.27 -16.58 12.47
C THR A 378 -67.10 -15.63 12.71
N TYR A 379 -67.36 -14.41 13.19
CA TYR A 379 -66.32 -13.42 13.47
C TYR A 379 -65.43 -13.85 14.63
N GLN A 380 -64.12 -13.81 14.39
CA GLN A 380 -63.09 -13.97 15.42
C GLN A 380 -62.04 -12.89 15.22
N TYR A 381 -61.78 -12.10 16.27
CA TYR A 381 -60.73 -11.07 16.28
C TYR A 381 -59.34 -11.71 16.40
N GLN A 382 -58.91 -12.36 15.32
CA GLN A 382 -57.62 -13.03 15.18
C GLN A 382 -57.10 -12.80 13.75
N SER A 383 -55.85 -12.35 13.61
CA SER A 383 -55.30 -11.88 12.32
C SER A 383 -55.40 -12.92 11.19
N LEU A 384 -55.14 -14.19 11.50
CA LEU A 384 -55.16 -15.24 10.49
C LEU A 384 -56.58 -15.54 10.02
N THR A 385 -57.56 -15.57 10.93
CA THR A 385 -58.97 -15.87 10.59
C THR A 385 -59.61 -14.78 9.73
N CYS A 386 -59.17 -13.52 9.86
CA CYS A 386 -59.63 -12.42 9.01
C CYS A 386 -59.37 -12.68 7.52
N ILE A 387 -58.21 -13.27 7.18
CA ILE A 387 -57.80 -13.54 5.80
C ILE A 387 -58.22 -14.95 5.36
N THR A 388 -57.96 -15.98 6.19
CA THR A 388 -58.22 -17.38 5.81
C THR A 388 -59.70 -17.78 5.93
N GLY A 389 -60.52 -16.98 6.63
CA GLY A 389 -61.97 -17.19 6.74
C GLY A 389 -62.76 -16.81 5.49
N GLY A 390 -62.10 -16.29 4.45
CA GLY A 390 -62.73 -15.91 3.17
C GLY A 390 -63.44 -14.55 3.18
N CYS A 391 -63.47 -13.85 4.31
CA CYS A 391 -64.15 -12.55 4.45
C CYS A 391 -63.31 -11.37 3.93
N HIS A 392 -62.00 -11.38 4.20
CA HIS A 392 -61.03 -10.36 3.76
C HIS A 392 -59.86 -11.00 3.01
N ALA A 393 -60.16 -11.96 2.12
CA ALA A 393 -59.14 -12.72 1.40
C ALA A 393 -58.21 -11.85 0.55
N ASP A 394 -58.70 -10.68 0.12
CA ASP A 394 -57.93 -9.68 -0.62
C ASP A 394 -57.45 -8.50 0.24
N GLY A 395 -57.62 -8.60 1.57
CA GLY A 395 -57.24 -7.55 2.52
C GLY A 395 -58.13 -6.30 2.49
N SER A 396 -59.20 -6.27 1.70
CA SER A 396 -60.16 -5.17 1.67
C SER A 396 -61.36 -5.47 2.56
N LYS A 397 -62.09 -4.44 3.00
CA LYS A 397 -63.43 -4.62 3.56
C LYS A 397 -64.41 -4.92 2.41
N PRO A 398 -65.46 -5.74 2.61
CA PRO A 398 -66.48 -5.93 1.59
C PRO A 398 -67.09 -4.60 1.14
N GLY A 399 -66.96 -4.26 -0.15
CA GLY A 399 -67.52 -3.05 -0.76
C GLY A 399 -66.53 -1.93 -1.08
N ASP A 400 -65.24 -2.13 -0.81
CA ASP A 400 -64.13 -1.42 -1.51
C ASP A 400 -63.80 -2.11 -2.84
#